data_AF-A0A1G1GQD4-F1
#
_entry.id   AF-A0A1G1GQD4-F1
#
_cell.length_a   1.000
_cell.length_b   1.000
_cell.length_c   1.000
_cell.angle_alpha   90.00
_cell.angle_beta   90.00
_cell.angle_gamma   90.00
#
_symmetry.space_group_name_H-M   'P 1'
#
loop_
_entity.id
_entity.type
_entity.pdbx_description
1 polymer ?
#
loop_
_entity_poly.entity_id
_entity_poly.type
_entity_poly.pdbx_seq_one_letter_code
_entity_poly.pdbx_strand_id
1 'polypeptide(L)'
;MSALASCDWDTKEKLVANINDWKKKFPEVRELVPSDDGEKIATVVQTEDKRFTTCVNGEAWNETFERVWSLKFKPDNQLVSLVFRDFEWTVAVDHEMWEEKFDFIWNMQFTPDGGIAVNVKKGDDYGVSVNEKTWENGFVEARDLVLSPDGTKTASAVAIKRIKEGDIVSFQKGIWTVAVEGVTWDKIFINVWHFTFSSDSQHLAAEVRLNLYDYTIAVDGKTWGEMFGCVWEPVFKPGSTDVVAPIKTPQGWTLAMNGKPMWGYFAQVWSQKYSPDGKRIAAIVAPEYGKWTIAVDGSPWARTFSDTVLPPVFSPDSKRVAAVVKESRYPFHMESALHNIPGNNRWTIAVDGTPWAEDFDMVWNPIFSPGSDKVITKVEKNGRYFIAIDGRIGRQGFEALWNPVFSPDGEKLLIRCVEGGKYYRRIVPLGEI
;
A
#
# COMPACT_ATOMS: atom_id res chain seq x y z
N MET A 1 -16.54 -9.54 -8.10
CA MET A 1 -15.76 -10.75 -8.43
C MET A 1 -14.37 -10.30 -8.83
N SER A 2 -13.30 -10.82 -8.23
CA SER A 2 -11.94 -10.42 -8.62
C SER A 2 -11.60 -10.99 -10.00
N ALA A 3 -10.87 -10.24 -10.84
CA ALA A 3 -10.36 -10.68 -12.14
C ALA A 3 -9.65 -12.05 -12.08
N LEU A 4 -9.05 -12.37 -10.92
CA LEU A 4 -8.34 -13.63 -10.68
C LEU A 4 -9.26 -14.85 -10.62
N ALA A 5 -10.53 -14.69 -10.24
CA ALA A 5 -11.51 -15.78 -10.20
C ALA A 5 -11.87 -16.28 -11.62
N SER A 6 -11.76 -15.40 -12.62
CA SER A 6 -11.99 -15.71 -14.04
C SER A 6 -10.68 -15.93 -14.83
N CYS A 7 -9.54 -16.03 -14.15
CA CYS A 7 -8.25 -16.15 -14.79
C CYS A 7 -8.09 -17.50 -15.51
N ASP A 8 -7.54 -17.48 -16.72
CA ASP A 8 -7.24 -18.68 -17.52
C ASP A 8 -5.97 -19.39 -17.02
N TRP A 9 -6.12 -20.38 -16.15
CA TRP A 9 -5.00 -21.13 -15.56
C TRP A 9 -4.45 -22.25 -16.45
N ASP A 10 -4.93 -22.39 -17.69
CA ASP A 10 -4.58 -23.51 -18.58
C ASP A 10 -3.67 -23.08 -19.73
N THR A 11 -3.83 -21.86 -20.24
CA THR A 11 -2.91 -21.33 -21.26
C THR A 11 -1.57 -20.99 -20.63
N LYS A 12 -0.56 -21.85 -20.88
CA LYS A 12 0.79 -21.75 -20.33
C LYS A 12 1.50 -20.42 -20.61
N GLU A 13 1.35 -19.89 -21.82
CA GLU A 13 2.01 -18.65 -22.21
C GLU A 13 1.17 -17.89 -23.24
N LYS A 14 1.09 -16.56 -23.07
CA LYS A 14 0.58 -15.62 -24.06
C LYS A 14 1.58 -14.47 -24.21
N LEU A 15 1.99 -14.20 -25.45
CA LEU A 15 2.63 -12.93 -25.80
C LEU A 15 1.53 -11.89 -25.93
N VAL A 16 1.48 -10.93 -25.00
CA VAL A 16 0.40 -9.93 -24.95
C VAL A 16 0.80 -8.66 -25.67
N ALA A 17 2.05 -8.22 -25.57
CA ALA A 17 2.52 -7.01 -26.25
C ALA A 17 4.04 -7.01 -26.54
N ASN A 18 4.44 -6.29 -27.58
CA ASN A 18 5.85 -6.00 -27.88
C ASN A 18 6.22 -4.57 -27.48
N ILE A 19 6.83 -4.42 -26.31
CA ILE A 19 7.18 -3.11 -25.73
C ILE A 19 8.27 -2.40 -26.56
N ASN A 20 9.15 -3.16 -27.22
CA ASN A 20 10.14 -2.57 -28.13
C ASN A 20 9.49 -1.85 -29.32
N ASP A 21 8.33 -2.34 -29.80
CA ASP A 21 7.62 -1.65 -30.88
C ASP A 21 7.02 -0.33 -30.39
N TRP A 22 6.58 -0.27 -29.14
CA TRP A 22 6.09 0.97 -28.53
C TRP A 22 7.20 2.00 -28.39
N LYS A 23 8.39 1.58 -27.92
CA LYS A 23 9.57 2.45 -27.80
C LYS A 23 10.10 2.98 -29.13
N LYS A 24 9.81 2.30 -30.24
CA LYS A 24 10.11 2.79 -31.60
C LYS A 24 9.04 3.76 -32.12
N LYS A 25 7.78 3.52 -31.74
CA LYS A 25 6.61 4.27 -32.22
C LYS A 25 6.41 5.59 -31.47
N PHE A 26 6.69 5.62 -30.17
CA PHE A 26 6.41 6.79 -29.32
C PHE A 26 7.71 7.41 -28.80
N PRO A 27 7.84 8.75 -28.82
CA PRO A 27 8.98 9.46 -28.24
C PRO A 27 9.25 9.15 -26.76
N GLU A 28 8.18 8.92 -25.99
CA GLU A 28 8.25 8.59 -24.58
C GLU A 28 7.29 7.44 -24.28
N VAL A 29 7.76 6.45 -23.51
CA VAL A 29 6.96 5.36 -22.95
C VAL A 29 7.25 5.31 -21.45
N ARG A 30 6.22 5.49 -20.62
CA ARG A 30 6.36 5.54 -19.16
C ARG A 30 6.28 4.15 -18.53
N GLU A 31 6.11 4.11 -17.21
CA GLU A 31 5.93 2.88 -16.45
C GLU A 31 4.81 2.00 -17.05
N LEU A 32 5.04 0.70 -17.00
CA LEU A 32 4.15 -0.33 -17.52
C LEU A 32 3.22 -0.81 -16.40
N VAL A 33 1.93 -0.92 -16.69
CA VAL A 33 0.90 -1.32 -15.73
C VAL A 33 0.13 -2.51 -16.31
N PRO A 34 0.37 -3.75 -15.85
CA PRO A 34 -0.41 -4.90 -16.29
C PRO A 34 -1.74 -5.00 -15.54
N SER A 35 -2.72 -5.64 -16.16
CA SER A 35 -3.93 -6.09 -15.47
C SER A 35 -3.62 -7.21 -14.47
N ASP A 36 -4.56 -7.46 -13.55
CA ASP A 36 -4.39 -8.50 -12.53
C ASP A 36 -4.29 -9.90 -13.11
N ASP A 37 -5.07 -10.19 -14.16
CA ASP A 37 -5.02 -11.46 -14.89
C ASP A 37 -3.86 -11.55 -15.91
N GLY A 38 -3.15 -10.44 -16.14
CA GLY A 38 -2.04 -10.30 -17.07
C GLY A 38 -2.42 -10.24 -18.55
N GLU A 39 -3.70 -10.27 -18.92
CA GLU A 39 -4.18 -10.24 -20.31
C GLU A 39 -4.07 -8.86 -20.97
N LYS A 40 -3.92 -7.80 -20.16
CA LYS A 40 -3.66 -6.44 -20.64
C LYS A 40 -2.39 -5.88 -20.01
N ILE A 41 -1.75 -4.97 -20.74
CA ILE A 41 -0.69 -4.11 -20.25
C ILE A 41 -0.87 -2.71 -20.84
N ALA A 42 -0.82 -1.71 -19.96
CA ALA A 42 -1.03 -0.32 -20.30
C ALA A 42 0.19 0.53 -19.95
N THR A 43 0.31 1.67 -20.61
CA THR A 43 1.33 2.68 -20.29
C THR A 43 0.89 4.05 -20.78
N VAL A 44 1.49 5.10 -20.23
CA VAL A 44 1.35 6.45 -20.76
C VAL A 44 2.42 6.66 -21.82
N VAL A 45 2.01 7.12 -23.00
CA VAL A 45 2.90 7.45 -24.12
C VAL A 45 2.77 8.92 -24.49
N GLN A 46 3.84 9.51 -25.01
CA GLN A 46 3.79 10.83 -25.64
C GLN A 46 3.53 10.68 -27.14
N THR A 47 2.66 11.50 -27.70
CA THR A 47 2.42 11.60 -29.15
C THR A 47 3.41 12.55 -29.81
N GLU A 48 3.48 12.56 -31.15
CA GLU A 48 4.35 13.47 -31.90
C GLU A 48 4.04 14.96 -31.61
N ASP A 49 2.78 15.29 -31.34
CA ASP A 49 2.31 16.63 -30.96
C ASP A 49 2.65 17.02 -29.51
N LYS A 50 3.50 16.24 -28.83
CA LYS A 50 3.91 16.43 -27.43
C LYS A 50 2.76 16.37 -26.41
N ARG A 51 1.61 15.83 -26.80
CA ARG A 51 0.49 15.49 -25.91
C ARG A 51 0.70 14.07 -25.37
N PHE A 52 -0.02 13.69 -24.32
CA PHE A 52 0.03 12.36 -23.72
C PHE A 52 -1.25 11.60 -23.99
N THR A 53 -1.13 10.29 -24.12
CA THR A 53 -2.27 9.38 -24.19
C THR A 53 -1.90 8.04 -23.54
N THR A 54 -2.89 7.18 -23.39
CA THR A 54 -2.70 5.82 -22.91
C THR A 54 -2.53 4.88 -24.10
N CYS A 55 -1.58 3.94 -23.98
CA CYS A 55 -1.46 2.80 -24.87
C CYS A 55 -1.75 1.51 -24.11
N VAL A 56 -2.65 0.68 -24.64
CA VAL A 56 -3.02 -0.64 -24.10
C VAL A 56 -2.74 -1.70 -25.14
N ASN A 57 -1.94 -2.71 -24.81
CA ASN A 57 -1.55 -3.80 -25.71
C ASN A 57 -1.00 -3.35 -27.09
N GLY A 58 -0.48 -2.11 -27.19
CA GLY A 58 0.11 -1.53 -28.40
C GLY A 58 -0.81 -0.60 -29.18
N GLU A 59 -2.06 -0.51 -28.77
CA GLU A 59 -3.05 0.40 -29.33
C GLU A 59 -3.10 1.65 -28.45
N ALA A 60 -2.78 2.79 -29.03
CA ALA A 60 -2.93 4.07 -28.35
C ALA A 60 -4.37 4.57 -28.50
N TRP A 61 -4.90 5.16 -27.44
CA TRP A 61 -6.17 5.87 -27.50
C TRP A 61 -6.10 7.04 -28.47
N ASN A 62 -7.25 7.40 -29.05
CA ASN A 62 -7.34 8.55 -29.95
C ASN A 62 -7.37 9.86 -29.16
N GLU A 63 -7.86 9.79 -27.92
CA GLU A 63 -7.94 10.90 -26.99
C GLU A 63 -6.53 11.31 -26.54
N THR A 64 -6.26 12.61 -26.51
CA THR A 64 -4.99 13.14 -26.03
C THR A 64 -5.18 14.17 -24.93
N PHE A 65 -4.21 14.23 -24.04
CA PHE A 65 -4.24 14.98 -22.80
C PHE A 65 -2.94 15.77 -22.63
N GLU A 66 -2.96 16.79 -21.79
CA GLU A 66 -1.75 17.49 -21.38
C GLU A 66 -0.98 16.69 -20.33
N ARG A 67 -1.69 15.91 -19.51
CA ARG A 67 -1.10 14.99 -18.54
C ARG A 67 -2.00 13.77 -18.34
N VAL A 68 -1.39 12.62 -18.08
CA VAL A 68 -2.04 11.38 -17.67
C VAL A 68 -1.27 10.83 -16.46
N TRP A 69 -1.98 10.52 -15.38
CA TRP A 69 -1.43 10.09 -14.09
C TRP A 69 -2.24 8.95 -13.47
N SER A 70 -1.61 8.25 -12.51
CA SER A 70 -2.25 7.20 -11.69
C SER A 70 -3.00 6.13 -12.51
N LEU A 71 -2.34 5.59 -13.53
CA LEU A 71 -2.88 4.54 -14.38
C LEU A 71 -3.06 3.23 -13.59
N LYS A 72 -4.27 2.67 -13.52
CA LYS A 72 -4.57 1.41 -12.81
C LYS A 72 -5.69 0.63 -13.50
N PHE A 73 -5.58 -0.71 -13.54
CA PHE A 73 -6.69 -1.56 -13.94
C PHE A 73 -7.62 -1.84 -12.76
N LYS A 74 -8.92 -1.76 -13.01
CA LYS A 74 -9.95 -2.26 -12.11
C LYS A 74 -9.98 -3.80 -12.08
N PRO A 75 -10.65 -4.41 -11.10
CA PRO A 75 -10.85 -5.87 -11.05
C PRO A 75 -11.61 -6.47 -12.24
N ASP A 76 -12.29 -5.66 -13.06
CA ASP A 76 -12.97 -6.07 -14.29
C ASP A 76 -12.13 -5.79 -15.56
N ASN A 77 -10.85 -5.44 -15.38
CA ASN A 77 -9.89 -5.08 -16.43
C ASN A 77 -10.23 -3.82 -17.25
N GLN A 78 -11.14 -2.96 -16.77
CA GLN A 78 -11.23 -1.59 -17.28
C GLN A 78 -10.04 -0.77 -16.80
N LEU A 79 -9.45 0.04 -17.66
CA LEU A 79 -8.34 0.90 -17.30
C LEU A 79 -8.84 2.24 -16.78
N VAL A 80 -8.33 2.68 -15.64
CA VAL A 80 -8.67 3.98 -15.05
C VAL A 80 -7.43 4.86 -14.99
N SER A 81 -7.60 6.14 -15.32
CA SER A 81 -6.54 7.14 -15.27
C SER A 81 -7.06 8.50 -14.86
N LEU A 82 -6.18 9.30 -14.24
CA LEU A 82 -6.44 10.70 -13.96
C LEU A 82 -5.88 11.51 -15.13
N VAL A 83 -6.73 12.24 -15.83
CA VAL A 83 -6.37 12.94 -17.06
C VAL A 83 -6.58 14.44 -16.91
N PHE A 84 -5.68 15.22 -17.51
CA PHE A 84 -5.72 16.68 -17.51
C PHE A 84 -5.84 17.22 -18.93
N ARG A 85 -6.88 18.02 -19.17
CA ARG A 85 -7.16 18.66 -20.47
C ARG A 85 -7.93 19.96 -20.24
N ASP A 86 -7.57 21.00 -21.00
CA ASP A 86 -8.27 22.30 -20.96
C ASP A 86 -8.32 22.92 -19.56
N PHE A 87 -7.18 22.88 -18.85
CA PHE A 87 -7.00 23.38 -17.48
C PHE A 87 -7.78 22.64 -16.38
N GLU A 88 -8.42 21.52 -16.69
CA GLU A 88 -9.23 20.75 -15.76
C GLU A 88 -8.79 19.29 -15.69
N TRP A 89 -8.92 18.70 -14.51
CA TRP A 89 -8.72 17.28 -14.24
C TRP A 89 -10.05 16.53 -14.24
N THR A 90 -10.01 15.28 -14.69
CA THR A 90 -11.11 14.33 -14.56
C THR A 90 -10.60 12.89 -14.52
N VAL A 91 -11.50 11.93 -14.28
CA VAL A 91 -11.22 10.49 -14.37
C VAL A 91 -11.59 10.02 -15.76
N ALA A 92 -10.72 9.24 -16.39
CA ALA A 92 -11.04 8.47 -17.58
C ALA A 92 -11.11 6.97 -17.25
N VAL A 93 -12.18 6.31 -17.68
CA VAL A 93 -12.41 4.87 -17.63
C VAL A 93 -12.43 4.35 -19.07
N ASP A 94 -11.38 3.65 -19.45
CA ASP A 94 -11.06 3.37 -20.84
C ASP A 94 -11.18 4.67 -21.68
N HIS A 95 -12.04 4.70 -22.69
CA HIS A 95 -12.22 5.87 -23.57
C HIS A 95 -13.23 6.91 -23.06
N GLU A 96 -13.93 6.63 -21.96
CA GLU A 96 -14.97 7.50 -21.42
C GLU A 96 -14.41 8.36 -20.28
N MET A 97 -14.74 9.64 -20.27
CA MET A 97 -14.39 10.54 -19.16
C MET A 97 -15.62 10.86 -18.34
N TRP A 98 -15.42 11.04 -17.04
CA TRP A 98 -16.43 11.62 -16.17
C TRP A 98 -16.89 12.97 -16.71
N GLU A 99 -18.18 13.27 -16.56
CA GLU A 99 -18.73 14.57 -16.93
C GLU A 99 -18.24 15.65 -15.95
N GLU A 100 -18.11 15.28 -14.67
CA GLU A 100 -17.59 16.19 -13.66
C GLU A 100 -16.08 16.44 -13.84
N LYS A 101 -15.69 17.70 -13.65
CA LYS A 101 -14.32 18.18 -13.75
C LYS A 101 -13.91 18.96 -12.52
N PHE A 102 -12.60 18.97 -12.28
CA PHE A 102 -11.99 19.46 -11.05
C PHE A 102 -10.72 20.27 -11.34
N ASP A 103 -10.37 21.19 -10.45
CA ASP A 103 -9.09 21.90 -10.51
C ASP A 103 -7.92 20.94 -10.24
N PHE A 104 -8.15 19.93 -9.41
CA PHE A 104 -7.17 18.90 -9.07
C PHE A 104 -7.85 17.62 -8.57
N ILE A 105 -7.22 16.48 -8.85
CA ILE A 105 -7.68 15.14 -8.47
C ILE A 105 -6.48 14.28 -8.05
N TRP A 106 -6.60 13.51 -6.97
CA TRP A 106 -5.51 12.66 -6.45
C TRP A 106 -6.03 11.48 -5.63
N ASN A 107 -5.10 10.64 -5.13
CA ASN A 107 -5.39 9.49 -4.27
C ASN A 107 -6.43 8.50 -4.81
N MET A 108 -6.43 8.22 -6.12
CA MET A 108 -7.39 7.28 -6.72
C MET A 108 -7.33 5.89 -6.08
N GLN A 109 -8.51 5.42 -5.63
CA GLN A 109 -8.74 4.09 -5.06
C GLN A 109 -9.96 3.43 -5.72
N PHE A 110 -10.01 2.10 -5.63
CA PHE A 110 -11.16 1.31 -6.08
C PHE A 110 -11.92 0.77 -4.87
N THR A 111 -13.25 0.88 -4.90
CA THR A 111 -14.13 0.19 -3.96
C THR A 111 -14.16 -1.31 -4.30
N PRO A 112 -14.55 -2.20 -3.37
CA PRO A 112 -14.56 -3.65 -3.60
C PRO A 112 -15.45 -4.11 -4.75
N ASP A 113 -16.50 -3.33 -5.08
CA ASP A 113 -17.40 -3.55 -6.22
C ASP A 113 -16.88 -2.95 -7.54
N GLY A 114 -15.71 -2.29 -7.53
CA GLY A 114 -15.08 -1.71 -8.73
C GLY A 114 -15.48 -0.26 -9.00
N GLY A 115 -16.17 0.41 -8.09
CA GLY A 115 -16.32 1.87 -8.11
C GLY A 115 -14.98 2.59 -7.93
N ILE A 116 -14.96 3.88 -8.26
CA ILE A 116 -13.76 4.71 -8.25
C ILE A 116 -13.99 5.85 -7.26
N ALA A 117 -13.07 5.98 -6.31
CA ALA A 117 -13.04 7.07 -5.34
C ALA A 117 -11.76 7.88 -5.49
N VAL A 118 -11.89 9.20 -5.43
CA VAL A 118 -10.78 10.15 -5.59
C VAL A 118 -10.94 11.31 -4.62
N ASN A 119 -9.83 11.87 -4.14
CA ASN A 119 -9.87 13.21 -3.57
C ASN A 119 -9.96 14.24 -4.70
N VAL A 120 -10.71 15.31 -4.48
CA VAL A 120 -10.97 16.35 -5.48
C VAL A 120 -10.82 17.75 -4.89
N LYS A 121 -10.49 18.71 -5.74
CA LYS A 121 -10.52 20.14 -5.48
C LYS A 121 -11.32 20.85 -6.58
N LYS A 122 -12.25 21.72 -6.20
CA LYS A 122 -13.03 22.55 -7.14
C LYS A 122 -13.28 23.92 -6.53
N GLY A 123 -12.71 24.97 -7.14
CA GLY A 123 -12.70 26.29 -6.54
C GLY A 123 -11.94 26.29 -5.21
N ASP A 124 -12.59 26.76 -4.15
CA ASP A 124 -12.01 26.80 -2.80
C ASP A 124 -12.24 25.54 -1.97
N ASP A 125 -13.00 24.58 -2.50
CA ASP A 125 -13.46 23.41 -1.77
C ASP A 125 -12.67 22.15 -2.14
N TYR A 126 -12.35 21.38 -1.11
CA TYR A 126 -11.73 20.06 -1.16
C TYR A 126 -12.72 19.01 -0.65
N GLY A 127 -12.67 17.81 -1.21
CA GLY A 127 -13.53 16.72 -0.80
C GLY A 127 -13.15 15.38 -1.42
N VAL A 128 -14.12 14.48 -1.48
CA VAL A 128 -14.01 13.17 -2.12
C VAL A 128 -15.15 13.02 -3.12
N SER A 129 -14.87 12.43 -4.28
CA SER A 129 -15.87 12.02 -5.26
C SER A 129 -15.81 10.50 -5.43
N VAL A 130 -16.99 9.87 -5.40
CA VAL A 130 -17.16 8.42 -5.60
C VAL A 130 -18.10 8.21 -6.78
N ASN A 131 -17.62 7.62 -7.86
CA ASN A 131 -18.40 7.41 -9.10
C ASN A 131 -19.14 8.69 -9.54
N GLU A 132 -18.40 9.79 -9.69
CA GLU A 132 -18.93 11.13 -10.06
C GLU A 132 -19.87 11.78 -9.04
N LYS A 133 -20.00 11.22 -7.83
CA LYS A 133 -20.75 11.83 -6.74
C LYS A 133 -19.80 12.42 -5.73
N THR A 134 -19.61 13.73 -5.84
CA THR A 134 -18.82 14.52 -4.90
C THR A 134 -19.60 14.75 -3.60
N TRP A 135 -18.91 14.72 -2.46
CA TRP A 135 -19.49 15.06 -1.16
C TRP A 135 -20.27 16.39 -1.21
N GLU A 136 -21.40 16.45 -0.53
CA GLU A 136 -22.24 17.66 -0.48
C GLU A 136 -21.53 18.83 0.21
N ASN A 137 -20.72 18.54 1.23
CA ASN A 137 -19.94 19.53 1.95
C ASN A 137 -18.47 19.54 1.46
N GLY A 138 -18.00 20.75 1.12
CA GLY A 138 -16.60 21.03 0.84
C GLY A 138 -15.83 21.47 2.09
N PHE A 139 -14.51 21.34 2.03
CA PHE A 139 -13.59 21.73 3.09
C PHE A 139 -12.44 22.59 2.59
N VAL A 140 -11.76 23.27 3.51
CA VAL A 140 -10.60 24.12 3.18
C VAL A 140 -9.42 23.29 2.66
N GLU A 141 -9.25 22.11 3.24
CA GLU A 141 -8.30 21.09 2.79
C GLU A 141 -8.91 19.72 3.09
N ALA A 142 -8.64 18.76 2.20
CA ALA A 142 -8.77 17.33 2.40
C ALA A 142 -7.44 16.70 1.96
N ARG A 143 -6.94 15.68 2.66
CA ARG A 143 -5.57 15.17 2.39
C ARG A 143 -5.54 13.70 1.99
N ASP A 144 -6.28 12.89 2.72
CA ASP A 144 -6.25 11.45 2.66
C ASP A 144 -7.57 10.94 2.07
N LEU A 145 -7.57 9.69 1.61
CA LEU A 145 -8.79 8.98 1.26
C LEU A 145 -8.71 7.59 1.86
N VAL A 146 -9.71 7.23 2.66
CA VAL A 146 -9.86 5.86 3.17
C VAL A 146 -11.25 5.37 2.83
N LEU A 147 -11.32 4.15 2.30
CA LEU A 147 -12.55 3.44 2.01
C LEU A 147 -12.91 2.49 3.15
N SER A 148 -14.20 2.37 3.48
CA SER A 148 -14.66 1.30 4.35
C SER A 148 -14.49 -0.08 3.69
N PRO A 149 -14.40 -1.17 4.46
CA PRO A 149 -14.25 -2.52 3.92
C PRO A 149 -15.32 -2.96 2.92
N ASP A 150 -16.55 -2.45 3.04
CA ASP A 150 -17.63 -2.69 2.08
C ASP A 150 -17.64 -1.70 0.90
N GLY A 151 -16.76 -0.68 0.91
CA GLY A 151 -16.67 0.36 -0.10
C GLY A 151 -17.76 1.42 -0.07
N THR A 152 -18.67 1.38 0.90
CA THR A 152 -19.84 2.28 0.94
C THR A 152 -19.52 3.64 1.54
N LYS A 153 -18.51 3.73 2.42
CA LYS A 153 -18.13 4.97 3.10
C LYS A 153 -16.74 5.41 2.71
N THR A 154 -16.56 6.72 2.72
CA THR A 154 -15.27 7.37 2.48
C THR A 154 -14.94 8.29 3.63
N ALA A 155 -13.66 8.41 3.97
CA ALA A 155 -13.20 9.32 5.00
C ALA A 155 -11.94 10.08 4.56
N SER A 156 -11.79 11.29 5.08
CA SER A 156 -10.59 12.14 4.91
C SER A 156 -10.33 12.93 6.19
N ALA A 157 -9.05 13.16 6.49
CA ALA A 157 -8.67 14.27 7.37
C ALA A 157 -8.97 15.59 6.65
N VAL A 158 -9.68 16.50 7.33
CA VAL A 158 -10.12 17.78 6.75
C VAL A 158 -9.78 18.96 7.65
N ALA A 159 -9.47 20.10 7.03
CA ALA A 159 -9.35 21.37 7.73
C ALA A 159 -10.68 22.13 7.65
N ILE A 160 -11.20 22.55 8.80
CA ILE A 160 -12.53 23.20 8.89
C ILE A 160 -12.48 24.73 8.73
N LYS A 161 -11.29 25.33 8.72
CA LYS A 161 -11.11 26.77 8.54
C LYS A 161 -9.73 27.12 8.02
N ARG A 162 -9.65 28.22 7.26
CA ARG A 162 -8.38 28.83 6.85
C ARG A 162 -7.78 29.59 8.03
N ILE A 163 -6.47 29.44 8.22
CA ILE A 163 -5.69 30.25 9.16
C ILE A 163 -4.69 31.08 8.37
N LYS A 164 -4.34 32.26 8.88
CA LYS A 164 -3.32 33.11 8.26
C LYS A 164 -1.94 32.50 8.44
N GLU A 165 -1.06 32.74 7.48
CA GLU A 165 0.36 32.40 7.61
C GLU A 165 0.93 32.99 8.92
N GLY A 166 1.60 32.14 9.70
CA GLY A 166 2.17 32.55 10.99
C GLY A 166 1.19 32.67 12.16
N ASP A 167 -0.11 32.37 12.00
CA ASP A 167 -1.08 32.34 13.11
C ASP A 167 -0.89 31.08 13.98
N ILE A 168 0.16 31.10 14.80
CA ILE A 168 0.51 30.02 15.71
C ILE A 168 -0.57 29.77 16.79
N VAL A 169 -1.38 30.78 17.12
CA VAL A 169 -2.42 30.68 18.16
C VAL A 169 -3.60 29.87 17.63
N SER A 170 -4.07 30.16 16.42
CA SER A 170 -5.12 29.36 15.78
C SER A 170 -4.63 27.94 15.45
N PHE A 171 -3.36 27.79 15.04
CA PHE A 171 -2.75 26.48 14.84
C PHE A 171 -2.79 25.62 16.11
N GLN A 172 -2.40 26.18 17.26
CA GLN A 172 -2.40 25.46 18.54
C GLN A 172 -3.81 25.11 19.06
N LYS A 173 -4.85 25.83 18.62
CA LYS A 173 -6.25 25.48 18.93
C LYS A 173 -6.77 24.29 18.11
N GLY A 174 -6.04 23.91 17.06
CA GLY A 174 -6.44 22.89 16.12
C GLY A 174 -7.47 23.36 15.11
N ILE A 175 -7.36 22.79 13.91
CA ILE A 175 -8.26 23.05 12.77
C ILE A 175 -8.62 21.76 12.02
N TRP A 176 -8.12 20.62 12.48
CA TRP A 176 -8.23 19.34 11.79
C TRP A 176 -9.28 18.47 12.46
N THR A 177 -10.05 17.76 11.66
CA THR A 177 -10.97 16.71 12.10
C THR A 177 -11.05 15.64 11.00
N VAL A 178 -11.83 14.59 11.22
CA VAL A 178 -12.17 13.63 10.18
C VAL A 178 -13.56 13.95 9.65
N ALA A 179 -13.70 13.93 8.32
CA ALA A 179 -15.00 13.85 7.67
C ALA A 179 -15.24 12.42 7.19
N VAL A 180 -16.42 11.87 7.51
CA VAL A 180 -16.94 10.62 6.95
C VAL A 180 -18.11 10.99 6.06
N GLU A 181 -18.02 10.66 4.77
CA GLU A 181 -19.04 11.01 3.77
C GLU A 181 -19.37 12.52 3.75
N GLY A 182 -18.35 13.36 3.94
CA GLY A 182 -18.51 14.81 3.99
C GLY A 182 -19.10 15.36 5.30
N VAL A 183 -19.28 14.52 6.33
CA VAL A 183 -19.77 14.94 7.64
C VAL A 183 -18.64 14.84 8.67
N THR A 184 -18.33 15.95 9.34
CA THR A 184 -17.22 16.01 10.30
C THR A 184 -17.57 15.40 11.64
N TRP A 185 -16.58 14.83 12.32
CA TRP A 185 -16.66 14.69 13.77
C TRP A 185 -16.73 16.07 14.45
N ASP A 186 -17.48 16.15 15.55
CA ASP A 186 -17.64 17.39 16.34
C ASP A 186 -16.33 17.88 16.96
N LYS A 187 -15.42 16.95 17.29
CA LYS A 187 -14.16 17.25 17.96
C LYS A 187 -13.10 17.69 16.94
N ILE A 188 -12.39 18.76 17.27
CA ILE A 188 -11.26 19.27 16.49
C ILE A 188 -9.93 18.95 17.18
N PHE A 189 -8.89 18.80 16.37
CA PHE A 189 -7.56 18.38 16.74
C PHE A 189 -6.51 19.30 16.10
N ILE A 190 -5.29 19.32 16.67
CA ILE A 190 -4.15 19.97 15.99
C ILE A 190 -3.80 19.21 14.73
N ASN A 191 -3.80 17.89 14.79
CA ASN A 191 -3.59 17.03 13.65
C ASN A 191 -4.41 15.75 13.77
N VAL A 192 -4.74 15.20 12.61
CA VAL A 192 -5.27 13.86 12.43
C VAL A 192 -4.38 13.18 11.40
N TRP A 193 -3.95 11.96 11.69
CA TRP A 193 -3.20 11.09 10.78
C TRP A 193 -3.82 9.70 10.80
N HIS A 194 -3.35 8.82 9.90
CA HIS A 194 -3.60 7.38 9.84
C HIS A 194 -4.94 6.93 10.46
N PHE A 195 -5.92 6.67 9.62
CA PHE A 195 -7.25 6.25 10.07
C PHE A 195 -7.74 5.03 9.31
N THR A 196 -8.56 4.24 9.99
CA THR A 196 -9.00 2.93 9.50
C THR A 196 -10.42 2.67 9.94
N PHE A 197 -11.18 1.98 9.09
CA PHE A 197 -12.54 1.54 9.40
C PHE A 197 -12.54 0.19 10.12
N SER A 198 -13.53 -0.02 10.97
CA SER A 198 -13.84 -1.34 11.53
C SER A 198 -14.27 -2.31 10.42
N SER A 199 -14.16 -3.61 10.69
CA SER A 199 -14.49 -4.66 9.71
C SER A 199 -15.94 -4.66 9.25
N ASP A 200 -16.85 -4.06 10.03
CA ASP A 200 -18.28 -3.89 9.72
C ASP A 200 -18.60 -2.51 9.07
N SER A 201 -17.58 -1.70 8.76
CA SER A 201 -17.70 -0.37 8.16
C SER A 201 -18.46 0.66 9.01
N GLN A 202 -18.72 0.39 10.30
CA GLN A 202 -19.54 1.27 11.13
C GLN A 202 -18.74 2.28 11.93
N HIS A 203 -17.49 1.97 12.26
CA HIS A 203 -16.65 2.78 13.12
C HIS A 203 -15.37 3.18 12.41
N LEU A 204 -14.83 4.33 12.76
CA LEU A 204 -13.56 4.82 12.25
C LEU A 204 -12.65 5.23 13.41
N ALA A 205 -11.42 4.71 13.41
CA ALA A 205 -10.39 5.06 14.36
C ALA A 205 -9.31 5.89 13.69
N ALA A 206 -8.75 6.88 14.39
CA ALA A 206 -7.71 7.77 13.87
C ALA A 206 -6.64 8.08 14.94
N GLU A 207 -5.39 8.23 14.48
CA GLU A 207 -4.33 8.87 15.25
C GLU A 207 -4.62 10.37 15.35
N VAL A 208 -4.63 10.92 16.58
CA VAL A 208 -4.89 12.34 16.80
C VAL A 208 -3.88 12.99 17.73
N ARG A 209 -3.56 14.25 17.43
CA ARG A 209 -2.75 15.12 18.29
C ARG A 209 -3.62 16.20 18.92
N LEU A 210 -3.62 16.25 20.25
CA LEU A 210 -4.46 17.16 21.03
C LEU A 210 -3.76 18.49 21.28
N ASN A 211 -2.45 18.44 21.54
CA ASN A 211 -1.60 19.61 21.75
C ASN A 211 -0.16 19.31 21.27
N LEU A 212 0.81 20.17 21.60
CA LEU A 212 2.19 19.99 21.16
C LEU A 212 2.87 18.70 21.68
N TYR A 213 2.34 18.04 22.70
CA TYR A 213 2.99 16.92 23.37
C TYR A 213 2.09 15.69 23.51
N ASP A 214 0.76 15.88 23.52
CA ASP A 214 -0.18 14.80 23.81
C ASP A 214 -0.86 14.25 22.54
N TYR A 215 -0.74 12.94 22.40
CA TYR A 215 -1.30 12.12 21.32
C TYR A 215 -2.23 11.07 21.91
N THR A 216 -3.23 10.66 21.13
CA THR A 216 -4.12 9.55 21.50
C THR A 216 -4.82 9.00 20.26
N ILE A 217 -5.65 7.99 20.42
CA ILE A 217 -6.54 7.47 19.38
C ILE A 217 -7.94 8.03 19.60
N ALA A 218 -8.59 8.46 18.52
CA ALA A 218 -10.01 8.80 18.51
C ALA A 218 -10.80 7.75 17.72
N VAL A 219 -11.94 7.32 18.27
CA VAL A 219 -12.91 6.45 17.60
C VAL A 219 -14.21 7.23 17.48
N ASP A 220 -14.66 7.47 16.25
CA ASP A 220 -15.84 8.29 15.95
C ASP A 220 -15.83 9.65 16.68
N GLY A 221 -14.68 10.32 16.68
CA GLY A 221 -14.46 11.60 17.34
C GLY A 221 -14.25 11.55 18.86
N LYS A 222 -14.46 10.39 19.50
CA LYS A 222 -14.24 10.18 20.93
C LYS A 222 -12.84 9.65 21.18
N THR A 223 -12.05 10.39 21.96
CA THR A 223 -10.69 9.99 22.31
C THR A 223 -10.67 8.89 23.36
N TRP A 224 -9.65 8.04 23.35
CA TRP A 224 -9.29 7.29 24.55
C TRP A 224 -9.09 8.25 25.74
N GLY A 225 -9.23 7.73 26.96
CA GLY A 225 -9.10 8.53 28.19
C GLY A 225 -7.64 8.88 28.48
N GLU A 226 -6.72 8.04 28.03
CA GLU A 226 -5.29 8.16 28.21
C GLU A 226 -4.64 9.00 27.11
N MET A 227 -3.55 9.67 27.49
CA MET A 227 -2.71 10.47 26.60
C MET A 227 -1.28 9.92 26.61
N PHE A 228 -0.63 9.99 25.46
CA PHE A 228 0.68 9.41 25.23
C PHE A 228 1.60 10.44 24.58
N GLY A 229 2.91 10.27 24.77
CA GLY A 229 3.89 11.16 24.14
C GLY A 229 3.98 10.96 22.62
N CYS A 230 3.44 9.85 22.10
CA CYS A 230 3.27 9.53 20.68
C CYS A 230 2.39 8.27 20.57
N VAL A 231 1.69 8.11 19.46
CA VAL A 231 0.99 6.88 19.07
C VAL A 231 1.23 6.65 17.57
N TRP A 232 1.02 5.43 17.09
CA TRP A 232 1.04 5.11 15.65
C TRP A 232 -0.35 4.70 15.16
N GLU A 233 -0.45 4.45 13.83
CA GLU A 233 -1.67 4.01 13.14
C GLU A 233 -2.47 2.98 13.95
N PRO A 234 -3.77 3.23 14.20
CA PRO A 234 -4.65 2.27 14.86
C PRO A 234 -5.09 1.15 13.89
N VAL A 235 -5.45 0.00 14.44
CA VAL A 235 -6.17 -1.09 13.74
C VAL A 235 -7.34 -1.56 14.60
N PHE A 236 -8.47 -1.89 13.98
CA PHE A 236 -9.53 -2.61 14.68
C PHE A 236 -9.16 -4.08 14.86
N LYS A 237 -9.54 -4.64 16.00
CA LYS A 237 -9.59 -6.10 16.17
C LYS A 237 -10.71 -6.65 15.27
N PRO A 238 -10.43 -7.63 14.38
CA PRO A 238 -11.44 -8.18 13.48
C PRO A 238 -12.68 -8.68 14.24
N GLY A 239 -13.87 -8.28 13.78
CA GLY A 239 -15.14 -8.65 14.40
C GLY A 239 -15.42 -8.02 15.77
N SER A 240 -14.68 -6.97 16.15
CA SER A 240 -14.87 -6.21 17.38
C SER A 240 -14.83 -4.70 17.10
N THR A 241 -15.29 -3.91 18.06
CA THR A 241 -15.09 -2.46 18.12
C THR A 241 -13.82 -2.07 18.89
N ASP A 242 -13.08 -3.04 19.42
CA ASP A 242 -11.80 -2.81 20.07
C ASP A 242 -10.75 -2.28 19.08
N VAL A 243 -10.03 -1.25 19.50
CA VAL A 243 -8.96 -0.64 18.70
C VAL A 243 -7.62 -0.90 19.35
N VAL A 244 -6.64 -1.25 18.52
CA VAL A 244 -5.26 -1.51 18.92
C VAL A 244 -4.33 -0.52 18.24
N ALA A 245 -3.45 0.08 19.01
CA ALA A 245 -2.43 0.99 18.50
C ALA A 245 -1.12 0.86 19.29
N PRO A 246 0.04 1.05 18.65
CA PRO A 246 1.29 1.27 19.35
C PRO A 246 1.26 2.62 20.07
N ILE A 247 1.72 2.63 21.32
CA ILE A 247 1.75 3.82 22.17
C ILE A 247 3.13 4.01 22.80
N LYS A 248 3.56 5.26 22.97
CA LYS A 248 4.79 5.63 23.67
C LYS A 248 4.48 6.01 25.12
N THR A 249 4.96 5.19 26.05
CA THR A 249 4.87 5.42 27.51
C THR A 249 6.22 5.84 28.09
N PRO A 250 6.29 6.30 29.35
CA PRO A 250 7.58 6.54 30.01
C PRO A 250 8.49 5.29 30.11
N GLN A 251 7.92 4.08 30.13
CA GLN A 251 8.66 2.82 30.18
C GLN A 251 9.19 2.38 28.81
N GLY A 252 8.65 2.93 27.72
CA GLY A 252 8.97 2.53 26.34
C GLY A 252 7.73 2.43 25.47
N TRP A 253 7.92 1.92 24.26
CA TRP A 253 6.83 1.61 23.35
C TRP A 253 6.18 0.29 23.70
N THR A 254 4.86 0.21 23.56
CA THR A 254 4.09 -1.03 23.72
C THR A 254 2.89 -1.01 22.79
N LEU A 255 2.26 -2.16 22.60
CA LEU A 255 0.96 -2.24 21.93
C LEU A 255 -0.14 -2.10 23.00
N ALA A 256 -1.14 -1.28 22.72
CA ALA A 256 -2.27 -1.06 23.61
C ALA A 256 -3.60 -1.36 22.91
N MET A 257 -4.56 -1.87 23.68
CA MET A 257 -5.95 -2.04 23.26
C MET A 257 -6.82 -1.08 24.07
N ASN A 258 -7.55 -0.21 23.38
CA ASN A 258 -8.43 0.79 23.99
C ASN A 258 -7.72 1.61 25.09
N GLY A 259 -6.51 2.10 24.79
CA GLY A 259 -5.71 2.92 25.72
C GLY A 259 -4.89 2.13 26.75
N LYS A 260 -5.10 0.82 26.88
CA LYS A 260 -4.44 0.00 27.91
C LYS A 260 -3.32 -0.87 27.31
N PRO A 261 -2.08 -0.79 27.81
CA PRO A 261 -0.99 -1.69 27.41
C PRO A 261 -1.40 -3.16 27.48
N MET A 262 -1.10 -3.93 26.44
CA MET A 262 -1.36 -5.37 26.38
C MET A 262 -0.09 -6.22 26.20
N TRP A 263 1.04 -5.61 25.84
CA TRP A 263 2.33 -6.27 25.68
C TRP A 263 3.36 -5.77 26.69
N GLY A 264 4.54 -6.40 26.72
CA GLY A 264 5.73 -5.83 27.35
C GLY A 264 6.17 -4.53 26.66
N TYR A 265 7.26 -3.94 27.18
CA TYR A 265 7.82 -2.69 26.67
C TYR A 265 9.03 -2.95 25.78
N PHE A 266 9.15 -2.14 24.73
CA PHE A 266 10.17 -2.20 23.71
C PHE A 266 10.78 -0.80 23.48
N ALA A 267 11.93 -0.74 22.82
CA ALA A 267 12.48 0.52 22.33
C ALA A 267 11.65 1.12 21.18
N GLN A 268 10.93 0.29 20.42
CA GLN A 268 9.96 0.69 19.39
C GLN A 268 8.93 -0.42 19.11
N VAL A 269 7.71 -0.06 18.72
CA VAL A 269 6.63 -0.94 18.23
C VAL A 269 5.87 -0.20 17.11
N TRP A 270 5.64 -0.84 15.96
CA TRP A 270 4.90 -0.24 14.84
C TRP A 270 4.45 -1.27 13.80
N SER A 271 3.57 -0.87 12.88
CA SER A 271 3.07 -1.67 11.75
C SER A 271 2.48 -3.02 12.15
N GLN A 272 1.58 -3.00 13.14
CA GLN A 272 0.85 -4.18 13.61
C GLN A 272 -0.14 -4.71 12.56
N LYS A 273 -0.28 -6.03 12.49
CA LYS A 273 -1.20 -6.75 11.61
C LYS A 273 -1.85 -7.91 12.36
N TYR A 274 -3.16 -8.05 12.22
CA TYR A 274 -3.87 -9.24 12.68
C TYR A 274 -3.66 -10.42 11.72
N SER A 275 -3.69 -11.62 12.26
CA SER A 275 -3.80 -12.84 11.47
C SER A 275 -5.15 -12.92 10.74
N PRO A 276 -5.26 -13.70 9.63
CA PRO A 276 -6.52 -13.89 8.92
C PRO A 276 -7.71 -14.33 9.78
N ASP A 277 -7.47 -15.16 10.81
CA ASP A 277 -8.50 -15.59 11.76
C ASP A 277 -8.81 -14.57 12.87
N GLY A 278 -8.09 -13.45 12.91
CA GLY A 278 -8.24 -12.36 13.88
C GLY A 278 -7.77 -12.69 15.30
N LYS A 279 -7.17 -13.87 15.54
CA LYS A 279 -6.82 -14.33 16.89
C LYS A 279 -5.41 -13.95 17.33
N ARG A 280 -4.52 -13.66 16.39
CA ARG A 280 -3.13 -13.32 16.65
C ARG A 280 -2.81 -11.95 16.08
N ILE A 281 -1.80 -11.31 16.64
CA ILE A 281 -1.32 -10.01 16.16
C ILE A 281 0.21 -10.00 16.15
N ALA A 282 0.78 -9.58 15.03
CA ALA A 282 2.21 -9.41 14.87
C ALA A 282 2.53 -7.95 14.61
N ALA A 283 3.69 -7.48 15.07
CA ALA A 283 4.16 -6.11 14.81
C ALA A 283 5.68 -6.10 14.69
N ILE A 284 6.20 -5.06 14.03
CA ILE A 284 7.64 -4.78 14.06
C ILE A 284 7.96 -4.21 15.44
N VAL A 285 8.98 -4.75 16.10
CA VAL A 285 9.45 -4.31 17.40
C VAL A 285 10.95 -4.13 17.42
N ALA A 286 11.44 -3.34 18.37
CA ALA A 286 12.84 -3.29 18.74
C ALA A 286 13.00 -3.61 20.23
N PRO A 287 13.37 -4.85 20.63
CA PRO A 287 13.59 -5.19 22.04
C PRO A 287 14.68 -4.33 22.68
N GLU A 288 15.67 -3.93 21.89
CA GLU A 288 16.71 -2.98 22.27
C GLU A 288 16.93 -2.00 21.10
N TYR A 289 17.53 -0.84 21.39
CA TYR A 289 17.83 0.15 20.37
C TYR A 289 18.66 -0.45 19.22
N GLY A 290 18.21 -0.26 17.98
CA GLY A 290 18.88 -0.76 16.78
C GLY A 290 18.78 -2.27 16.54
N LYS A 291 18.02 -3.02 17.36
CA LYS A 291 17.78 -4.45 17.17
C LYS A 291 16.33 -4.69 16.79
N TRP A 292 16.04 -4.78 15.50
CA TRP A 292 14.69 -4.92 14.97
C TRP A 292 14.29 -6.38 14.82
N THR A 293 13.02 -6.71 15.06
CA THR A 293 12.45 -8.03 14.81
C THR A 293 10.93 -7.96 14.71
N ILE A 294 10.27 -9.10 14.49
CA ILE A 294 8.82 -9.21 14.63
C ILE A 294 8.50 -9.79 16.01
N ALA A 295 7.53 -9.19 16.70
CA ALA A 295 6.85 -9.84 17.81
C ALA A 295 5.53 -10.41 17.34
N VAL A 296 5.21 -11.62 17.78
CA VAL A 296 3.89 -12.23 17.61
C VAL A 296 3.28 -12.42 18.99
N ASP A 297 2.12 -11.83 19.22
CA ASP A 297 1.41 -11.85 20.50
C ASP A 297 2.30 -11.37 21.66
N GLY A 298 3.13 -10.36 21.40
CA GLY A 298 4.03 -9.73 22.37
C GLY A 298 5.35 -10.46 22.58
N SER A 299 5.54 -11.62 21.93
CA SER A 299 6.78 -12.39 22.00
C SER A 299 7.66 -12.10 20.77
N PRO A 300 8.80 -11.41 20.93
CA PRO A 300 9.74 -11.18 19.82
C PRO A 300 10.33 -12.50 19.33
N TRP A 301 10.60 -12.60 18.03
CA TRP A 301 11.47 -13.67 17.53
C TRP A 301 12.84 -13.61 18.20
N ALA A 302 13.45 -14.78 18.42
CA ALA A 302 14.75 -14.87 19.07
C ALA A 302 15.86 -14.16 18.29
N ARG A 303 15.74 -14.10 16.96
CA ARG A 303 16.68 -13.38 16.10
C ARG A 303 16.27 -11.93 15.94
N THR A 304 17.26 -11.04 15.98
CA THR A 304 17.13 -9.61 15.66
C THR A 304 17.98 -9.25 14.45
N PHE A 305 17.58 -8.21 13.74
CA PHE A 305 18.22 -7.68 12.54
C PHE A 305 18.72 -6.25 12.84
N SER A 306 19.91 -5.91 12.35
CA SER A 306 20.60 -4.65 12.71
C SER A 306 20.24 -3.44 11.86
N ASP A 307 19.42 -3.62 10.83
CA ASP A 307 19.09 -2.56 9.87
C ASP A 307 17.57 -2.41 9.75
N THR A 308 16.92 -3.20 8.89
CA THR A 308 15.51 -3.00 8.56
C THR A 308 14.71 -4.30 8.70
N VAL A 309 13.49 -4.19 9.23
CA VAL A 309 12.44 -5.22 9.19
C VAL A 309 11.20 -4.54 8.63
N LEU A 310 10.55 -5.14 7.64
CA LEU A 310 9.30 -4.63 7.06
C LEU A 310 8.07 -5.29 7.73
N PRO A 311 6.85 -4.76 7.52
CA PRO A 311 5.65 -5.26 8.20
C PRO A 311 5.44 -6.77 8.03
N PRO A 312 4.92 -7.45 9.08
CA PRO A 312 4.71 -8.89 9.05
C PRO A 312 3.57 -9.29 8.09
N VAL A 313 3.72 -10.47 7.48
CA VAL A 313 2.72 -11.14 6.65
C VAL A 313 2.38 -12.47 7.30
N PHE A 314 1.11 -12.69 7.62
CA PHE A 314 0.64 -13.97 8.15
C PHE A 314 0.38 -14.98 7.00
N SER A 315 0.59 -16.26 7.28
CA SER A 315 0.07 -17.33 6.43
C SER A 315 -1.47 -17.38 6.46
N PRO A 316 -2.13 -17.87 5.40
CA PRO A 316 -3.59 -18.03 5.37
C PRO A 316 -4.17 -18.80 6.57
N ASP A 317 -3.47 -19.83 7.05
CA ASP A 317 -3.86 -20.61 8.22
C ASP A 317 -3.58 -19.94 9.57
N SER A 318 -3.06 -18.70 9.57
CA SER A 318 -2.76 -17.88 10.74
C SER A 318 -1.63 -18.40 11.65
N LYS A 319 -0.89 -19.44 11.25
CA LYS A 319 0.12 -20.08 12.10
C LYS A 319 1.52 -19.50 11.94
N ARG A 320 1.88 -19.08 10.73
CA ARG A 320 3.22 -18.62 10.37
C ARG A 320 3.26 -17.15 10.07
N VAL A 321 4.42 -16.53 10.26
CA VAL A 321 4.66 -15.13 9.95
C VAL A 321 5.94 -14.99 9.14
N ALA A 322 5.87 -14.27 8.03
CA ALA A 322 7.03 -13.90 7.21
C ALA A 322 7.24 -12.38 7.22
N ALA A 323 8.48 -11.94 7.07
CA ALA A 323 8.82 -10.52 6.91
C ALA A 323 10.03 -10.36 5.99
N VAL A 324 10.06 -9.26 5.23
CA VAL A 324 11.29 -8.82 4.56
C VAL A 324 12.22 -8.27 5.62
N VAL A 325 13.47 -8.72 5.59
CA VAL A 325 14.51 -8.29 6.53
C VAL A 325 15.76 -7.87 5.79
N LYS A 326 16.47 -6.93 6.39
CA LYS A 326 17.74 -6.40 5.90
C LYS A 326 18.78 -6.47 7.00
N GLU A 327 19.96 -6.98 6.68
CA GLU A 327 21.14 -6.96 7.55
C GLU A 327 22.36 -6.39 6.81
N SER A 328 23.28 -5.82 7.56
CA SER A 328 24.63 -5.47 7.07
C SER A 328 25.51 -6.71 7.07
N ARG A 329 26.30 -6.96 6.01
CA ARG A 329 27.34 -8.00 5.99
C ARG A 329 28.44 -7.71 7.02
N TYR A 330 28.71 -6.44 7.28
CA TYR A 330 29.72 -5.97 8.22
C TYR A 330 29.10 -4.99 9.22
N PRO A 331 28.41 -5.47 10.27
CA PRO A 331 27.65 -4.61 11.18
C PRO A 331 28.48 -3.67 12.08
N PHE A 332 29.82 -3.74 12.04
CA PHE A 332 30.71 -2.96 12.91
C PHE A 332 32.01 -2.48 12.24
N HIS A 333 32.05 -2.39 10.90
CA HIS A 333 33.23 -1.87 10.22
C HIS A 333 33.25 -0.34 10.25
N MET A 334 34.41 0.31 10.39
CA MET A 334 34.49 1.78 10.45
C MET A 334 33.88 2.46 9.21
N GLU A 335 33.86 1.77 8.08
CA GLU A 335 33.20 2.21 6.85
C GLU A 335 31.69 1.96 6.81
N SER A 336 31.11 1.12 7.70
CA SER A 336 29.67 0.86 7.75
C SER A 336 28.84 2.07 8.23
N ALA A 337 29.50 3.10 8.76
CA ALA A 337 28.91 4.41 9.01
C ALA A 337 28.62 5.18 7.71
N LEU A 338 29.24 4.78 6.58
CA LEU A 338 28.83 5.19 5.25
C LEU A 338 27.65 4.31 4.84
N HIS A 339 26.43 4.82 5.07
CA HIS A 339 25.22 4.22 4.51
C HIS A 339 25.42 4.00 3.00
N ASN A 340 25.22 2.77 2.52
CA ASN A 340 25.39 2.31 1.13
C ASN A 340 26.81 1.97 0.65
N ILE A 341 27.59 1.18 1.41
CA ILE A 341 28.65 0.38 0.76
C ILE A 341 27.98 -0.61 -0.22
N PRO A 342 28.27 -0.57 -1.53
CA PRO A 342 27.73 -1.53 -2.48
C PRO A 342 28.05 -2.97 -2.05
N GLY A 343 27.04 -3.83 -2.05
CA GLY A 343 27.19 -5.24 -1.64
C GLY A 343 27.17 -5.52 -0.14
N ASN A 344 27.12 -4.50 0.73
CA ASN A 344 27.04 -4.69 2.19
C ASN A 344 25.60 -4.95 2.69
N ASN A 345 24.59 -4.54 1.93
CA ASN A 345 23.18 -4.79 2.29
C ASN A 345 22.78 -6.22 1.91
N ARG A 346 22.08 -6.90 2.82
CA ARG A 346 21.53 -8.24 2.61
C ARG A 346 20.02 -8.22 2.77
N TRP A 347 19.28 -8.16 1.67
CA TRP A 347 17.84 -8.34 1.71
C TRP A 347 17.48 -9.82 1.62
N THR A 348 16.57 -10.27 2.48
CA THR A 348 16.04 -11.64 2.45
C THR A 348 14.66 -11.70 3.12
N ILE A 349 14.03 -12.88 3.13
CA ILE A 349 12.80 -13.15 3.89
C ILE A 349 13.17 -13.92 5.15
N ALA A 350 12.62 -13.50 6.30
CA ALA A 350 12.56 -14.32 7.51
C ALA A 350 11.18 -14.91 7.66
N VAL A 351 11.12 -16.23 7.90
CA VAL A 351 9.88 -16.94 8.23
C VAL A 351 10.01 -17.50 9.63
N ASP A 352 9.09 -17.11 10.51
CA ASP A 352 9.07 -17.49 11.93
C ASP A 352 10.42 -17.21 12.63
N GLY A 353 11.04 -16.06 12.29
CA GLY A 353 12.33 -15.63 12.82
C GLY A 353 13.58 -16.24 12.15
N THR A 354 13.39 -17.16 11.21
CA THR A 354 14.49 -17.81 10.47
C THR A 354 14.64 -17.18 9.08
N PRO A 355 15.70 -16.41 8.80
CA PRO A 355 15.96 -15.90 7.47
C PRO A 355 16.37 -17.00 6.51
N TRP A 356 16.01 -16.83 5.24
CA TRP A 356 16.56 -17.65 4.17
C TRP A 356 18.08 -17.51 4.10
N ALA A 357 18.74 -18.57 3.62
CA ALA A 357 20.19 -18.61 3.48
C ALA A 357 20.70 -17.69 2.37
N GLU A 358 19.92 -17.55 1.28
CA GLU A 358 20.25 -16.64 0.19
C GLU A 358 19.86 -15.19 0.51
N ASP A 359 20.69 -14.29 -0.01
CA ASP A 359 20.48 -12.85 -0.02
C ASP A 359 20.32 -12.34 -1.47
N PHE A 360 19.70 -11.17 -1.57
CA PHE A 360 19.33 -10.53 -2.83
C PHE A 360 19.62 -9.03 -2.77
N ASP A 361 19.69 -8.40 -3.96
CA ASP A 361 19.91 -6.95 -4.07
C ASP A 361 18.67 -6.19 -3.60
N MET A 362 17.48 -6.71 -3.90
CA MET A 362 16.18 -6.27 -3.39
C MET A 362 15.22 -7.46 -3.24
N VAL A 363 14.29 -7.36 -2.29
CA VAL A 363 13.25 -8.36 -2.04
C VAL A 363 11.91 -7.65 -1.82
N TRP A 364 10.85 -8.17 -2.44
CA TRP A 364 9.49 -7.68 -2.25
C TRP A 364 8.74 -8.49 -1.19
N ASN A 365 7.54 -8.04 -0.82
CA ASN A 365 6.76 -8.70 0.24
C ASN A 365 6.57 -10.20 -0.03
N PRO A 366 6.73 -11.06 1.00
CA PRO A 366 6.49 -12.48 0.87
C PRO A 366 5.01 -12.77 0.63
N ILE A 367 4.73 -13.83 -0.14
CA ILE A 367 3.39 -14.32 -0.42
C ILE A 367 3.36 -15.79 0.00
N PHE A 368 2.48 -16.12 0.93
CA PHE A 368 2.23 -17.52 1.30
C PHE A 368 1.36 -18.21 0.25
N SER A 369 1.62 -19.50 0.00
CA SER A 369 0.68 -20.34 -0.76
C SER A 369 -0.68 -20.41 -0.06
N PRO A 370 -1.78 -20.68 -0.80
CA PRO A 370 -3.08 -20.96 -0.19
C PRO A 370 -3.02 -22.07 0.89
N GLY A 371 -2.16 -23.08 0.67
CA GLY A 371 -1.87 -24.16 1.63
C GLY A 371 -1.02 -23.78 2.84
N SER A 372 -0.51 -22.54 2.92
CA SER A 372 0.34 -22.01 4.01
C SER A 372 1.72 -22.68 4.18
N ASP A 373 2.12 -23.55 3.26
CA ASP A 373 3.33 -24.37 3.34
C ASP A 373 4.52 -23.77 2.57
N LYS A 374 4.26 -22.94 1.55
CA LYS A 374 5.27 -22.28 0.71
C LYS A 374 5.26 -20.78 0.90
N VAL A 375 6.43 -20.18 0.78
CA VAL A 375 6.61 -18.73 0.69
C VAL A 375 7.31 -18.40 -0.61
N ILE A 376 6.68 -17.55 -1.43
CA ILE A 376 7.29 -17.01 -2.65
C ILE A 376 7.51 -15.51 -2.51
N THR A 377 8.45 -14.98 -3.29
CA THR A 377 8.58 -13.53 -3.47
C THR A 377 9.27 -13.20 -4.79
N LYS A 378 9.03 -11.98 -5.27
CA LYS A 378 9.87 -11.36 -6.29
C LYS A 378 11.19 -10.92 -5.64
N VAL A 379 12.29 -11.19 -6.30
CA VAL A 379 13.64 -10.75 -5.89
C VAL A 379 14.36 -10.09 -7.05
N GLU A 380 15.33 -9.23 -6.74
CA GLU A 380 16.29 -8.69 -7.70
C GLU A 380 17.68 -9.24 -7.41
N LYS A 381 18.38 -9.68 -8.46
CA LYS A 381 19.77 -10.13 -8.38
C LYS A 381 20.50 -9.77 -9.67
N ASN A 382 21.60 -9.03 -9.58
CA ASN A 382 22.42 -8.58 -10.71
C ASN A 382 21.59 -7.83 -11.78
N GLY A 383 20.69 -6.94 -11.35
CA GLY A 383 19.86 -6.12 -12.25
C GLY A 383 18.78 -6.89 -13.03
N ARG A 384 18.50 -8.14 -12.63
CA ARG A 384 17.44 -8.98 -13.18
C ARG A 384 16.46 -9.37 -12.08
N TYR A 385 15.20 -9.58 -12.44
CA TYR A 385 14.17 -9.99 -11.50
C TYR A 385 13.89 -11.49 -11.58
N PHE A 386 13.68 -12.14 -10.44
CA PHE A 386 13.40 -13.57 -10.33
C PHE A 386 12.24 -13.81 -9.36
N ILE A 387 11.69 -15.02 -9.43
CA ILE A 387 10.82 -15.56 -8.37
C ILE A 387 11.70 -16.43 -7.48
N ALA A 388 11.65 -16.21 -6.17
CA ALA A 388 12.26 -17.10 -5.18
C ALA A 388 11.18 -17.88 -4.44
N ILE A 389 11.43 -19.16 -4.17
CA ILE A 389 10.53 -20.07 -3.45
C ILE A 389 11.30 -20.66 -2.27
N ASP A 390 10.82 -20.46 -1.05
CA ASP A 390 11.43 -20.96 0.19
C ASP A 390 12.96 -20.71 0.26
N GLY A 391 13.40 -19.54 -0.21
CA GLY A 391 14.80 -19.14 -0.20
C GLY A 391 15.65 -19.64 -1.36
N ARG A 392 15.07 -20.34 -2.33
CA ARG A 392 15.74 -20.76 -3.56
C ARG A 392 15.34 -19.86 -4.71
N ILE A 393 16.32 -19.30 -5.41
CA ILE A 393 16.07 -18.49 -6.60
C ILE A 393 15.68 -19.37 -7.79
N GLY A 394 14.63 -18.97 -8.51
CA GLY A 394 14.19 -19.63 -9.73
C GLY A 394 15.20 -19.46 -10.88
N ARG A 395 15.11 -20.35 -11.88
CA ARG A 395 16.13 -20.40 -12.96
C ARG A 395 16.03 -19.25 -13.96
N GLN A 396 14.84 -18.71 -14.16
CA GLN A 396 14.57 -17.70 -15.17
C GLN A 396 14.58 -16.29 -14.57
N GLY A 397 15.42 -15.42 -15.12
CA GLY A 397 15.44 -13.99 -14.78
C GLY A 397 14.72 -13.16 -15.83
N PHE A 398 14.13 -12.04 -15.44
CA PHE A 398 13.30 -11.17 -16.28
C PHE A 398 13.81 -9.72 -16.29
N GLU A 399 13.48 -8.96 -17.34
CA GLU A 399 13.76 -7.51 -17.44
C GLU A 399 12.80 -6.70 -16.57
N ALA A 400 11.54 -7.14 -16.49
CA ALA A 400 10.56 -6.66 -15.54
C ALA A 400 9.72 -7.85 -15.05
N LEU A 401 9.30 -7.81 -13.80
CA LEU A 401 8.48 -8.84 -13.16
C LEU A 401 7.53 -8.14 -12.19
N TRP A 402 6.24 -8.41 -12.28
CA TRP A 402 5.26 -8.00 -11.28
C TRP A 402 5.06 -9.13 -10.27
N ASN A 403 4.42 -8.82 -9.13
CA ASN A 403 4.22 -9.81 -8.08
C ASN A 403 3.51 -11.06 -8.64
N PRO A 404 4.07 -12.26 -8.42
CA PRO A 404 3.45 -13.51 -8.85
C PRO A 404 2.16 -13.75 -8.08
N VAL A 405 1.21 -14.43 -8.71
CA VAL A 405 -0.09 -14.74 -8.10
C VAL A 405 -0.30 -16.24 -8.12
N PHE A 406 -0.66 -16.82 -6.98
CA PHE A 406 -1.00 -18.24 -6.89
C PHE A 406 -2.33 -18.54 -7.58
N SER A 407 -2.41 -19.70 -8.21
CA SER A 407 -3.70 -20.34 -8.50
C SER A 407 -4.45 -20.64 -7.20
N PRO A 408 -5.79 -20.76 -7.22
CA PRO A 408 -6.57 -21.04 -6.01
C PRO A 408 -6.15 -22.31 -5.26
N ASP A 409 -5.68 -23.34 -5.97
CA ASP A 409 -5.13 -24.58 -5.42
C ASP A 409 -3.67 -24.47 -4.94
N GLY A 410 -2.97 -23.41 -5.31
CA GLY A 410 -1.56 -23.18 -5.00
C GLY A 410 -0.55 -23.93 -5.88
N GLU A 411 -1.01 -24.68 -6.89
CA GLU A 411 -0.13 -25.52 -7.72
C GLU A 411 0.57 -24.78 -8.86
N LYS A 412 0.04 -23.62 -9.28
CA LYS A 412 0.53 -22.81 -10.39
C LYS A 412 0.73 -21.36 -9.97
N LEU A 413 1.60 -20.65 -10.68
CA LEU A 413 1.77 -19.20 -10.58
C LEU A 413 1.40 -18.52 -11.90
N LEU A 414 0.66 -17.42 -11.79
CA LEU A 414 0.54 -16.41 -12.83
C LEU A 414 1.74 -15.46 -12.73
N ILE A 415 2.54 -15.45 -13.79
CA ILE A 415 3.72 -14.62 -13.96
C ILE A 415 3.43 -13.59 -15.04
N ARG A 416 3.56 -12.32 -14.67
CA ARG A 416 3.51 -11.17 -15.55
C ARG A 416 4.92 -10.64 -15.66
N CYS A 417 5.52 -10.67 -16.86
CA CYS A 417 6.93 -10.34 -17.02
C CYS A 417 7.26 -9.71 -18.37
N VAL A 418 8.40 -9.01 -18.42
CA VAL A 418 9.03 -8.57 -19.67
C VAL A 418 10.31 -9.37 -19.90
N GLU A 419 10.45 -9.93 -21.10
CA GLU A 419 11.61 -10.68 -21.56
C GLU A 419 11.87 -10.36 -23.04
N GLY A 420 13.10 -9.96 -23.38
CA GLY A 420 13.45 -9.56 -24.74
C GLY A 420 12.66 -8.32 -25.22
N GLY A 421 12.30 -7.43 -24.29
CA GLY A 421 11.44 -6.27 -24.53
C GLY A 421 10.00 -6.61 -24.95
N LYS A 422 9.53 -7.83 -24.68
CA LYS A 422 8.14 -8.27 -24.91
C LYS A 422 7.48 -8.61 -23.57
N TYR A 423 6.22 -8.25 -23.43
CA TYR A 423 5.43 -8.57 -22.26
C TYR A 423 4.67 -9.89 -22.44
N TYR A 424 4.81 -10.75 -21.45
CA TYR A 424 4.21 -12.08 -21.42
C TYR A 424 3.35 -12.26 -20.17
N ARG A 425 2.25 -12.98 -20.39
CA ARG A 425 1.46 -13.64 -19.36
C ARG A 425 1.80 -15.13 -19.39
N ARG A 426 2.30 -15.68 -18.28
CA ARG A 426 2.69 -17.08 -18.17
C ARG A 426 2.00 -17.74 -16.98
N ILE A 427 1.55 -18.97 -17.17
CA ILE A 427 1.12 -19.86 -16.11
C ILE A 427 2.17 -20.96 -15.96
N VAL A 428 2.82 -21.02 -14.80
CA VAL A 428 3.94 -21.93 -14.54
C VAL A 428 3.62 -22.81 -13.33
N PRO A 429 3.67 -24.14 -13.44
CA PRO A 429 3.57 -25.03 -12.28
C PRO A 429 4.67 -24.72 -11.26
N LEU A 430 4.33 -24.72 -9.97
CA LEU A 430 5.25 -24.32 -8.91
C LEU A 430 6.53 -25.18 -8.88
N GLY A 431 6.42 -26.45 -9.25
CA GLY A 431 7.56 -27.38 -9.33
C GLY A 431 8.53 -27.15 -10.50
N GLU A 432 8.19 -26.27 -11.44
CA GLU A 432 9.02 -25.96 -12.62
C GLU A 432 9.89 -24.69 -12.45
N ILE A 433 9.75 -23.98 -11.32
CA ILE A 433 10.42 -22.69 -11.06
C ILE A 433 11.86 -22.84 -10.55
#